data_AF-A6LJU6-F1
#
_entry.id   AF-A6LJU6-F1
#
_cell.length_a   1.000
_cell.length_b   1.000
_cell.length_c   1.000
_cell.angle_alpha   90.00
_cell.angle_beta   90.00
_cell.angle_gamma   90.00
#
_symmetry.space_group_name_H-M   'P 1'
#
loop_
_entity.id
_entity.type
_entity.pdbx_description
1 polymer ?
#
loop_
_entity_poly.entity_id
_entity_poly.type
_entity_poly.pdbx_seq_one_letter_code
_entity_poly.pdbx_strand_id
1 'polypeptide(L)'
;MKEILEKQIELLDKIILSFKDAQTSLIKKEIQKLSKNIACVEEYSFEFEKLEELLTDKVRKSGFPSIYQYVNSQNDKNLSFLLAKLVEKLNELSLVMTNFKEMLDFENNYFEFVKSLFSNNTTSTYSKNGYDKGNANLFNKSY
;
A
#
# COMPACT_ATOMS: atom_id res chain seq x y z
N MET A 1 -22.85 13.78 -17.60
CA MET A 1 -22.57 13.93 -16.15
C MET A 1 -22.92 12.64 -15.43
N LYS A 2 -24.19 12.23 -15.46
CA LYS A 2 -24.66 10.96 -14.89
C LYS A 2 -23.80 9.74 -15.29
N GLU A 3 -23.65 9.48 -16.59
CA GLU A 3 -22.86 8.35 -17.10
C GLU A 3 -21.38 8.38 -16.68
N ILE A 4 -20.80 9.58 -16.51
CA ILE A 4 -19.40 9.70 -16.07
C ILE A 4 -19.29 9.29 -14.60
N LEU A 5 -20.21 9.76 -13.75
CA LEU A 5 -20.27 9.38 -12.35
C LEU A 5 -20.52 7.88 -12.19
N GLU A 6 -21.42 7.29 -12.99
CA GLU A 6 -21.69 5.85 -12.96
C GLU A 6 -20.43 5.03 -13.32
N LYS A 7 -19.69 5.44 -14.35
CA LYS A 7 -18.42 4.80 -14.72
C LYS A 7 -17.33 4.99 -13.66
N GLN A 8 -17.24 6.17 -13.05
CA GLN A 8 -16.30 6.41 -11.96
C GLN A 8 -16.58 5.51 -10.75
N ILE A 9 -17.86 5.34 -10.39
CA ILE A 9 -18.27 4.42 -9.32
C ILE A 9 -17.90 2.98 -9.67
N GLU A 10 -18.16 2.54 -10.91
CA GLU A 10 -17.79 1.20 -11.37
C GLU A 10 -16.26 0.97 -11.31
N LEU A 11 -15.47 1.95 -11.71
CA LEU A 11 -14.01 1.88 -11.60
C LEU A 11 -13.54 1.82 -10.15
N LEU A 12 -14.13 2.62 -9.26
CA LEU A 12 -13.81 2.53 -7.82
C LEU A 12 -14.13 1.15 -7.26
N ASP A 13 -15.27 0.56 -7.62
CA ASP A 13 -15.61 -0.81 -7.21
C ASP A 13 -14.56 -1.83 -7.69
N LYS A 14 -14.05 -1.68 -8.91
CA LYS A 14 -12.97 -2.52 -9.44
C LYS A 14 -11.65 -2.30 -8.71
N ILE A 15 -11.25 -1.05 -8.46
CA ILE A 15 -10.04 -0.70 -7.71
C ILE A 15 -10.09 -1.30 -6.30
N ILE A 16 -11.22 -1.12 -5.60
CA ILE A 16 -11.45 -1.65 -4.26
C ILE A 16 -11.32 -3.18 -4.26
N LEU A 17 -11.93 -3.86 -5.23
CA LEU A 17 -11.83 -5.31 -5.36
C LEU A 17 -10.39 -5.76 -5.60
N SER A 18 -9.68 -5.10 -6.53
CA SER A 18 -8.27 -5.41 -6.82
C SER A 18 -7.36 -5.20 -5.60
N PHE A 19 -7.59 -4.17 -4.78
CA PHE A 19 -6.87 -4.03 -3.51
C PHE A 19 -7.19 -5.14 -2.51
N LYS A 20 -8.46 -5.54 -2.35
CA LYS A 20 -8.86 -6.67 -1.47
C LYS A 20 -8.24 -7.99 -1.93
N ASP A 21 -8.17 -8.22 -3.24
CA ASP A 21 -7.51 -9.39 -3.82
C ASP A 21 -5.98 -9.33 -3.68
N ALA A 22 -5.39 -8.12 -3.78
CA ALA A 22 -3.98 -7.89 -3.49
C ALA A 22 -3.64 -8.18 -2.03
N GLN A 23 -4.45 -7.71 -1.07
CA GLN A 23 -4.34 -8.04 0.35
C GLN A 23 -4.36 -9.55 0.58
N THR A 24 -5.33 -10.25 -0.02
CA THR A 24 -5.44 -11.71 0.08
C THR A 24 -4.20 -12.41 -0.49
N SER A 25 -3.70 -11.93 -1.63
CA SER A 25 -2.50 -12.49 -2.26
C SER A 25 -1.24 -12.24 -1.44
N LEU A 26 -1.13 -11.08 -0.77
CA LEU A 26 -0.04 -10.73 0.14
C LEU A 26 0.00 -11.67 1.35
N ILE A 27 -1.16 -11.95 1.96
CA ILE A 27 -1.28 -12.90 3.08
C ILE A 27 -0.88 -14.31 2.64
N LYS A 28 -1.37 -14.76 1.48
CA LYS A 28 -1.10 -16.10 0.95
C LYS A 28 0.30 -16.24 0.33
N LYS A 29 1.09 -15.17 0.27
CA LYS A 29 2.41 -15.12 -0.37
C LYS A 29 2.37 -15.49 -1.87
N GLU A 30 1.26 -15.19 -2.54
CA GLU A 30 1.05 -15.45 -3.97
C GLU A 30 1.57 -14.27 -4.81
N ILE A 31 2.90 -14.12 -4.90
CA ILE A 31 3.57 -12.93 -5.49
C ILE A 31 3.08 -12.60 -6.91
N GLN A 32 2.87 -13.60 -7.76
CA GLN A 32 2.38 -13.38 -9.13
C GLN A 32 0.98 -12.76 -9.16
N LYS A 33 0.07 -13.23 -8.29
CA LYS A 33 -1.29 -12.67 -8.18
C LYS A 33 -1.26 -11.29 -7.54
N LEU A 34 -0.42 -11.08 -6.53
CA LEU A 34 -0.19 -9.77 -5.93
C LEU A 34 0.23 -8.75 -7.00
N SER A 35 1.26 -9.05 -7.78
CA SER A 35 1.74 -8.18 -8.86
C SER A 35 0.66 -7.90 -9.90
N LYS A 36 -0.10 -8.91 -10.31
CA LYS A 36 -1.23 -8.75 -11.24
C LYS A 36 -2.30 -7.80 -10.69
N ASN A 37 -2.71 -7.99 -9.44
CA ASN A 37 -3.75 -7.18 -8.83
C ASN A 37 -3.32 -5.72 -8.64
N ILE A 38 -2.05 -5.48 -8.32
CA ILE A 38 -1.49 -4.12 -8.27
C ILE A 38 -1.48 -3.45 -9.64
N ALA A 39 -1.10 -4.18 -10.70
CA ALA A 39 -1.17 -3.66 -12.06
C ALA A 39 -2.61 -3.28 -12.46
N CYS A 40 -3.61 -4.09 -12.07
CA CYS A 40 -5.02 -3.74 -12.28
C CYS A 40 -5.43 -2.48 -11.51
N VAL A 41 -4.97 -2.30 -10.26
CA VAL A 41 -5.21 -1.07 -9.50
C VAL A 41 -4.66 0.15 -10.26
N GLU A 42 -3.43 0.07 -10.76
CA GLU A 42 -2.81 1.17 -11.52
C GLU A 42 -3.61 1.49 -12.80
N GLU A 43 -3.96 0.47 -13.57
CA GLU A 43 -4.74 0.62 -14.81
C GLU A 43 -6.08 1.30 -14.56
N TYR A 44 -6.87 0.80 -13.59
CA TYR A 44 -8.16 1.37 -13.26
C TYR A 44 -8.06 2.77 -12.64
N SER A 45 -7.00 3.05 -11.87
CA SER A 45 -6.75 4.39 -11.31
C SER A 45 -6.46 5.41 -12.41
N PHE A 46 -5.68 5.01 -13.42
CA PHE A 46 -5.42 5.87 -14.58
C PHE A 46 -6.68 6.11 -15.43
N GLU A 47 -7.53 5.11 -15.61
CA GLU A 47 -8.83 5.30 -16.25
C GLU A 47 -9.75 6.24 -15.44
N PHE A 48 -9.73 6.12 -14.11
CA PHE A 48 -10.50 6.97 -13.21
C PHE A 48 -10.05 8.43 -13.31
N GLU A 49 -8.74 8.69 -13.32
CA GLU A 49 -8.17 10.04 -13.48
C GLU A 49 -8.64 10.70 -14.77
N LYS A 50 -8.60 9.98 -15.91
CA LYS A 50 -9.12 10.50 -17.19
C LYS A 50 -10.60 10.86 -17.13
N LEU A 51 -11.41 10.07 -16.42
CA LEU A 51 -12.83 10.37 -16.25
C LEU A 51 -13.04 11.59 -15.34
N GLU A 52 -12.20 11.78 -14.33
CA GLU A 52 -12.25 12.94 -13.44
C GLU A 52 -11.86 14.24 -14.16
N GLU A 53 -10.84 14.19 -15.02
CA GLU A 53 -10.49 15.30 -15.90
C GLU A 53 -11.66 15.66 -16.83
N LEU A 54 -12.26 14.64 -17.48
CA LEU A 54 -13.42 14.82 -18.34
C LEU A 54 -14.63 15.40 -17.59
N LEU A 55 -14.86 14.95 -16.35
CA LEU A 55 -15.92 15.45 -15.49
C LEU A 55 -15.68 16.93 -15.18
N THR A 56 -14.47 17.26 -14.72
CA THR A 56 -14.04 18.61 -14.37
C THR A 56 -14.20 19.57 -15.54
N ASP A 57 -13.78 19.16 -16.73
CA ASP A 57 -13.93 19.94 -17.96
C ASP A 57 -15.40 20.20 -18.30
N LYS A 58 -16.27 19.18 -18.19
CA LYS A 58 -17.71 19.35 -18.44
C LYS A 58 -18.38 20.26 -17.41
N VAL A 59 -18.00 20.16 -16.14
CA VAL A 59 -18.49 21.03 -15.06
C VAL A 59 -18.12 22.49 -15.35
N ARG A 60 -16.84 22.75 -15.67
CA ARG A 60 -16.35 24.09 -16.00
C ARG A 60 -17.03 24.67 -17.23
N LYS A 61 -17.19 23.87 -18.30
CA LYS A 61 -17.92 24.28 -19.51
C LYS A 61 -19.39 24.61 -19.24
N SER A 62 -19.97 24.01 -18.19
CA SER A 62 -21.34 24.31 -17.76
C SER A 62 -21.43 25.58 -16.89
N GLY A 63 -20.32 26.27 -16.64
CA GLY A 63 -20.27 27.51 -15.86
C GLY A 63 -20.18 27.30 -14.35
N PHE A 64 -19.97 26.07 -13.89
CA PHE A 64 -19.85 25.75 -12.47
C PHE A 64 -18.39 25.47 -12.10
N PRO A 65 -17.93 25.85 -10.89
CA PRO A 65 -16.57 25.59 -10.44
C PRO A 65 -16.39 24.18 -9.85
N SER A 66 -17.47 23.48 -9.48
CA SER A 66 -17.40 22.12 -8.95
C SER A 66 -18.65 21.30 -9.29
N ILE A 67 -18.49 19.97 -9.29
CA ILE A 67 -19.60 19.03 -9.50
C ILE A 67 -20.69 19.21 -8.44
N TYR A 68 -20.31 19.49 -7.19
CA TYR A 68 -21.25 19.75 -6.10
C TYR A 68 -22.16 20.96 -6.39
N GLN A 69 -21.57 22.07 -6.85
CA GLN A 69 -22.35 23.25 -7.21
C GLN A 69 -23.24 23.01 -8.43
N TYR A 70 -22.75 22.26 -9.43
CA TYR A 70 -23.56 21.84 -10.57
C TYR A 70 -24.78 21.03 -10.11
N VAL A 71 -24.58 19.98 -9.30
CA VAL A 71 -25.66 19.10 -8.82
C VAL A 71 -26.67 19.88 -7.97
N ASN A 72 -26.21 20.75 -7.06
CA ASN A 72 -27.10 21.60 -6.27
C ASN A 72 -27.93 22.56 -7.12
N SER A 73 -27.38 23.08 -8.23
CA SER A 73 -28.10 23.99 -9.14
C SER A 73 -29.18 23.28 -9.96
N GLN A 74 -28.96 22.02 -10.33
CA GLN A 74 -29.87 21.23 -11.16
C GLN A 74 -31.03 20.64 -10.34
N ASN A 75 -30.89 20.58 -9.02
CA ASN A 75 -31.86 19.97 -8.10
C ASN A 75 -32.22 18.51 -8.49
N ASP A 76 -31.28 17.82 -9.13
CA ASP A 76 -31.44 16.44 -9.61
C ASP A 76 -31.08 15.45 -8.49
N LYS A 77 -32.12 14.79 -7.96
CA LYS A 77 -31.99 13.79 -6.90
C LYS A 77 -31.12 12.60 -7.30
N ASN A 78 -31.15 12.18 -8.57
CA ASN A 78 -30.37 11.04 -9.05
C ASN A 78 -28.88 11.38 -9.10
N LEU A 79 -28.54 12.57 -9.60
CA LEU A 79 -27.15 13.04 -9.59
C LEU A 79 -26.63 13.24 -8.16
N SER A 80 -27.47 13.74 -7.25
CA SER A 80 -27.14 13.87 -5.83
C SER A 80 -26.85 12.51 -5.19
N PHE A 81 -27.67 11.51 -5.49
CA PHE A 81 -27.46 10.14 -5.04
C PHE A 81 -26.17 9.53 -5.60
N LEU A 82 -25.88 9.72 -6.88
CA LEU A 82 -24.63 9.24 -7.48
C LEU A 82 -23.40 9.91 -6.87
N LEU A 83 -23.46 11.22 -6.59
CA LEU A 83 -22.37 11.93 -5.93
C LEU A 83 -22.14 11.41 -4.51
N ALA A 84 -23.21 11.15 -3.75
CA ALA A 84 -23.10 10.53 -2.43
C ALA A 84 -22.46 9.13 -2.50
N LYS A 85 -22.89 8.29 -3.46
CA LYS A 85 -22.32 6.97 -3.69
C LYS A 85 -20.85 7.04 -4.11
N LEU A 86 -20.46 8.01 -4.92
CA LEU A 86 -19.07 8.24 -5.30
C LEU A 86 -18.20 8.53 -4.05
N VAL A 87 -18.67 9.43 -3.18
CA VAL A 87 -17.98 9.77 -1.92
C VAL A 87 -17.90 8.56 -0.99
N GLU A 88 -18.95 7.76 -0.88
CA GLU A 88 -18.95 6.51 -0.11
C GLU A 88 -17.86 5.55 -0.61
N LYS A 89 -17.72 5.40 -1.94
CA LYS A 89 -16.70 4.54 -2.54
C LYS A 89 -15.29 5.06 -2.37
N LEU A 90 -15.09 6.38 -2.42
CA LEU A 90 -13.79 6.98 -2.10
C LEU A 90 -13.39 6.73 -0.63
N ASN A 91 -14.35 6.79 0.29
CA ASN A 91 -14.12 6.45 1.70
C ASN A 91 -13.78 4.97 1.89
N GLU A 92 -14.52 4.07 1.22
CA GLU A 92 -14.21 2.62 1.24
C GLU A 92 -12.80 2.36 0.69
N LEU A 93 -12.43 3.00 -0.42
CA LEU A 93 -11.10 2.89 -1.01
C LEU A 93 -10.01 3.37 -0.04
N SER A 94 -10.20 4.51 0.60
CA SER A 94 -9.25 5.04 1.59
C SER A 94 -8.98 4.06 2.74
N LEU A 95 -10.04 3.43 3.25
CA LEU A 95 -9.92 2.40 4.29
C LEU A 95 -9.13 1.18 3.79
N VAL A 96 -9.48 0.68 2.60
CA VAL A 96 -8.81 -0.50 2.01
C VAL A 96 -7.34 -0.22 1.72
N MET A 97 -7.00 0.95 1.20
CA MET A 97 -5.62 1.37 0.96
C MET A 97 -4.83 1.49 2.26
N THR A 98 -5.43 2.06 3.31
CA THR A 98 -4.80 2.18 4.64
C THR A 98 -4.48 0.80 5.20
N ASN A 99 -5.44 -0.12 5.19
CA ASN A 99 -5.23 -1.49 5.64
C ASN A 99 -4.14 -2.21 4.82
N PHE A 100 -4.10 -2.00 3.49
CA PHE A 100 -3.08 -2.59 2.65
C PHE A 100 -1.68 -2.05 2.98
N LYS A 101 -1.56 -0.74 3.22
CA LYS A 101 -0.30 -0.12 3.66
C LYS A 101 0.16 -0.70 5.00
N GLU A 102 -0.72 -0.80 5.98
CA GLU A 102 -0.39 -1.37 7.30
C GLU A 102 0.11 -2.81 7.20
N MET A 103 -0.46 -3.63 6.30
CA MET A 103 0.06 -4.97 6.01
C MET A 103 1.47 -4.96 5.42
N LEU A 104 1.77 -4.05 4.48
CA LEU A 104 3.12 -3.93 3.93
C LEU A 104 4.13 -3.45 4.97
N ASP A 105 3.74 -2.48 5.80
CA ASP A 105 4.57 -1.98 6.90
C ASP A 105 4.87 -3.11 7.90
N PHE A 106 3.88 -3.94 8.22
CA PHE A 106 4.08 -5.14 9.05
C PHE A 106 5.09 -6.11 8.43
N GLU A 107 4.95 -6.44 7.15
CA GLU A 107 5.86 -7.36 6.44
C GLU A 107 7.29 -6.83 6.39
N ASN A 108 7.46 -5.53 6.11
CA ASN A 108 8.77 -4.88 6.08
C ASN A 108 9.42 -4.88 7.48
N ASN A 109 8.65 -4.55 8.52
CA ASN A 109 9.14 -4.57 9.89
C ASN A 109 9.51 -5.98 10.34
N TYR A 110 8.72 -6.99 9.95
CA TYR A 110 9.02 -8.39 10.21
C TYR A 110 10.31 -8.83 9.50
N PHE A 111 10.48 -8.43 8.23
CA PHE A 111 11.70 -8.73 7.49
C PHE A 111 12.95 -8.10 8.13
N GLU A 112 12.89 -6.82 8.50
CA GLU A 112 14.01 -6.15 9.19
C GLU A 112 14.29 -6.77 10.57
N PHE A 113 13.25 -7.17 11.30
CA PHE A 113 13.42 -7.93 12.54
C PHE A 113 14.17 -9.25 12.32
N VAL A 114 13.74 -10.07 11.35
CA VAL A 114 14.40 -11.35 11.02
C VAL A 114 15.85 -11.11 10.60
N LYS A 115 16.09 -10.14 9.73
CA LYS A 115 17.44 -9.74 9.28
C LYS A 115 18.34 -9.34 10.46
N SER A 116 17.81 -8.61 11.45
CA SER A 116 18.56 -8.19 12.65
C SER A 116 19.07 -9.37 13.49
N LEU A 117 18.34 -10.49 13.52
CA LEU A 117 18.76 -11.72 14.21
C LEU A 117 19.97 -12.38 13.54
N PHE A 118 20.09 -12.27 12.22
CA PHE A 118 21.20 -12.84 11.46
C PHE A 118 22.40 -11.89 11.34
N SER A 119 22.18 -10.56 11.34
CA SER A 119 23.25 -9.57 11.20
C SER A 119 24.06 -9.35 12.49
N ASN A 120 23.54 -9.73 13.66
CA ASN A 120 24.21 -9.55 14.96
C ASN A 120 25.17 -10.69 15.37
N ASN A 121 25.48 -11.64 14.48
CA ASN A 121 26.37 -12.78 14.79
C ASN A 121 27.85 -12.54 14.42
N THR A 122 28.44 -11.42 14.86
CA THR A 122 29.92 -11.24 14.80
C THR A 122 30.51 -10.77 16.13
N THR A 123 30.24 -11.50 17.21
CA THR A 123 31.28 -11.79 18.22
C THR A 123 30.97 -13.15 18.83
N SER A 124 31.59 -14.19 18.28
CA SER A 124 31.69 -15.48 18.97
C SER A 124 32.33 -15.22 20.34
N THR A 125 31.55 -15.30 21.42
CA THR A 125 32.07 -15.27 22.80
C THR A 125 32.94 -16.49 23.11
N TYR A 126 32.90 -17.50 22.25
CA TYR A 126 33.94 -18.51 22.13
C TYR A 126 35.00 -18.03 21.13
N SER A 127 35.76 -17.00 21.50
CA SER A 127 37.14 -16.92 21.04
C SER A 127 37.89 -18.05 21.78
N LYS A 128 38.56 -18.89 21.01
CA LYS A 128 39.42 -19.97 21.50
C LYS A 128 40.66 -19.34 22.16
N ASN A 129 40.49 -18.71 23.32
CA ASN A 129 41.58 -18.30 24.21
C ASN A 129 41.84 -19.38 25.29
N GLY A 130 41.62 -20.65 24.94
CA GLY A 130 42.09 -21.80 25.70
C GLY A 130 43.25 -22.43 24.94
N TYR A 131 44.45 -22.37 25.53
CA TYR A 131 45.74 -22.89 25.06
C TYR A 131 46.44 -22.06 23.96
N ASP A 132 47.32 -21.13 24.34
CA ASP A 132 48.75 -21.42 24.49
C ASP A 132 49.56 -20.14 24.85
N LYS A 133 50.72 -20.34 25.49
CA LYS A 133 51.80 -19.36 25.82
C LYS A 133 51.71 -18.60 27.15
N GLY A 134 51.55 -19.35 28.23
CA GLY A 134 52.22 -19.03 29.50
C GLY A 134 53.69 -19.43 29.47
N ASN A 135 54.49 -18.79 28.61
CA ASN A 135 55.95 -18.94 28.63
C ASN A 135 56.52 -17.87 29.56
N ALA A 136 56.42 -18.10 30.86
CA ALA A 136 57.02 -17.26 31.88
C ALA A 136 57.77 -18.13 32.90
N ASN A 137 59.08 -18.27 32.64
CA ASN A 137 60.14 -18.42 33.64
C ASN A 137 59.93 -19.42 34.79
N LEU A 138 60.22 -20.70 34.53
CA LEU A 138 60.54 -21.65 35.58
C LEU A 138 61.60 -22.63 35.06
N PHE A 139 62.86 -22.20 34.94
CA PHE A 139 64.07 -23.03 35.16
C PHE A 139 65.30 -22.13 34.99
N ASN A 140 65.62 -21.37 36.03
CA ASN A 140 67.00 -20.98 36.27
C ASN A 140 67.25 -20.96 37.78
N LYS A 141 67.61 -22.13 38.31
CA LYS A 141 68.27 -22.27 39.62
C LYS A 141 69.11 -23.55 39.65
N SER A 142 70.43 -23.34 39.73
CA SER A 142 71.49 -24.17 40.34
C SER A 142 71.71 -25.57 39.73
N TYR A 143 72.92 -25.94 39.29
CA TYR A 143 74.21 -25.96 40.01
C TYR A 143 75.40 -25.56 39.13
#